data_AF-A0AA35TIK8-F1
#
_entry.id   AF-A0AA35TIK8-F1
#
_cell.length_a   1.000
_cell.length_b   1.000
_cell.length_c   1.000
_cell.angle_alpha   90.00
_cell.angle_beta   90.00
_cell.angle_gamma   90.00
#
_symmetry.space_group_name_H-M   'P 1'
#
loop_
_entity.id
_entity.type
_entity.pdbx_description
1 polymer ?
#
loop_
_entity_poly.entity_id
_entity_poly.type
_entity_poly.pdbx_seq_one_letter_code
_entity_poly.pdbx_strand_id
1 'polypeptide(L)'
;MDRNVTVLEMVVTVVLAVLVCIVAGLLLATGFYRDFWIFWFCFVVATAHFSLVKSVHGDPASPIPGQNRITAASRAFYFVLVGVVGFCINVALEQIDSFPPLCAYGFNLNNPSVFSFVRDGLFILILFFPLLFAWGLLPQADTFIIYLAEQIDMHIFGGTAATGLVCAFYALGRSILATAVLWCLGFAAFYNLGEKRNSNGDTVRYTCADLDTDPNDPRGQCEITDRVALSFFCGALVAVSYCLSRSTSNHEYIWDMLTRLLNKKMREKQQSSPDNVSDPLGEIYFQTLWRRLLTDLLVAMFTFVAVTALNVTSVFCRSEIPAYIIYSLTCVTGVVNHYIIPHVRKEMPWLCCAEPIVKASEWDCYEVQEHPRVTVIERFLQLSLYVEKNILYPLSFLFALNLSALHYQTRFGELLVSLSLS
;
A
#
# COMPACT_ATOMS: atom_id res chain seq x y z
N MET A 1 -2.83 -29.50 -32.57
CA MET A 1 -1.57 -29.65 -31.84
C MET A 1 -0.54 -28.58 -32.28
N ASP A 2 -0.98 -27.41 -32.78
CA ASP A 2 -0.10 -26.28 -33.10
C ASP A 2 -0.23 -25.21 -32.02
N ARG A 3 0.53 -25.35 -30.94
CA ARG A 3 0.74 -24.29 -29.96
C ARG A 3 2.22 -23.93 -30.08
N ASN A 4 2.54 -22.86 -30.80
CA ASN A 4 3.87 -22.23 -30.71
C ASN A 4 3.95 -21.54 -29.34
N VAL A 5 4.15 -22.36 -28.31
CA VAL A 5 4.24 -21.98 -26.90
C VAL A 5 5.67 -21.56 -26.62
N THR A 6 5.86 -20.40 -26.02
CA THR A 6 7.16 -20.11 -25.42
C THR A 6 7.46 -21.16 -24.35
N VAL A 7 8.73 -21.53 -24.14
CA VAL A 7 9.08 -22.55 -23.12
C VAL A 7 8.50 -22.19 -21.75
N LEU A 8 8.48 -20.90 -21.41
CA LEU A 8 7.89 -20.36 -20.19
C LEU A 8 6.39 -20.65 -20.09
N GLU A 9 5.61 -20.40 -21.15
CA GLU A 9 4.17 -20.70 -21.16
C GLU A 9 3.90 -22.21 -21.01
N MET A 10 4.74 -23.09 -21.57
CA MET A 10 4.58 -24.54 -21.37
C MET A 10 4.80 -24.91 -19.91
N VAL A 11 5.91 -24.45 -19.33
CA VAL A 11 6.25 -24.70 -17.93
C VAL A 11 5.12 -24.23 -17.01
N VAL A 12 4.60 -23.01 -17.22
CA VAL A 12 3.48 -22.47 -16.44
C VAL A 12 2.24 -23.35 -16.57
N THR A 13 1.89 -23.81 -17.78
CA THR A 13 0.71 -24.69 -17.94
C THR A 13 0.86 -26.07 -17.30
N VAL A 14 2.06 -26.65 -17.32
CA VAL A 14 2.33 -27.93 -16.65
C VAL A 14 2.26 -27.77 -15.14
N VAL A 15 2.90 -26.72 -14.60
CA VAL A 15 2.84 -26.41 -13.16
C VAL A 15 1.40 -26.19 -12.72
N LEU A 16 0.62 -25.42 -13.48
CA LEU A 16 -0.77 -25.15 -13.14
C LEU A 16 -1.64 -26.41 -13.22
N ALA A 17 -1.41 -27.29 -14.19
CA ALA A 17 -2.10 -28.59 -14.26
C ALA A 17 -1.78 -29.48 -13.05
N VAL A 18 -0.51 -29.54 -12.63
CA VAL A 18 -0.09 -30.29 -11.43
C VAL A 18 -0.73 -29.71 -10.17
N LEU A 19 -0.75 -28.37 -10.03
CA LEU A 19 -1.40 -27.69 -8.91
C LEU A 19 -2.91 -27.98 -8.85
N VAL A 20 -3.61 -27.99 -9.98
CA VAL A 20 -5.04 -28.38 -10.02
C VAL A 20 -5.23 -29.80 -9.48
N CYS A 21 -4.40 -30.76 -9.87
CA CYS A 21 -4.47 -32.13 -9.35
C CYS A 21 -4.23 -32.19 -7.83
N ILE A 22 -3.20 -31.50 -7.34
CA ILE A 22 -2.85 -31.48 -5.91
C ILE A 22 -4.00 -30.87 -5.09
N VAL A 23 -4.47 -29.68 -5.49
CA VAL A 23 -5.55 -28.96 -4.79
C VAL A 23 -6.85 -29.76 -4.86
N ALA A 24 -7.18 -30.38 -5.99
CA ALA A 24 -8.36 -31.24 -6.11
C ALA A 24 -8.28 -32.44 -5.15
N GLY A 25 -7.12 -33.09 -5.06
CA GLY A 25 -6.89 -34.18 -4.12
C GLY A 25 -7.02 -33.74 -2.65
N LEU A 26 -6.43 -32.59 -2.29
CA LEU A 26 -6.53 -32.03 -0.94
C LEU A 26 -7.98 -31.68 -0.58
N LEU A 27 -8.73 -31.06 -1.50
CA LEU A 27 -10.13 -30.71 -1.28
C LEU A 27 -11.01 -31.96 -1.13
N LEU A 28 -10.78 -33.02 -1.90
CA LEU A 28 -11.49 -34.29 -1.73
C LEU A 28 -11.16 -34.97 -0.40
N ALA A 29 -9.91 -34.86 0.07
CA ALA A 29 -9.49 -35.41 1.36
C ALA A 29 -10.18 -34.75 2.56
N THR A 30 -10.63 -33.49 2.44
CA THR A 30 -11.40 -32.82 3.51
C THR A 30 -12.78 -33.46 3.77
N GLY A 31 -13.30 -34.26 2.84
CA GLY A 31 -14.60 -34.92 2.99
C GLY A 31 -15.82 -33.99 2.95
N PHE A 32 -15.65 -32.74 2.49
CA PHE A 32 -16.72 -31.76 2.36
C PHE A 32 -17.71 -32.12 1.24
N TYR A 33 -17.21 -32.47 0.06
CA TYR A 33 -18.04 -32.92 -1.06
C TYR A 33 -18.47 -34.37 -0.85
N ARG A 34 -19.78 -34.65 -0.88
CA ARG A 34 -20.36 -35.99 -0.68
C ARG A 34 -21.31 -36.36 -1.82
N ASP A 35 -21.38 -37.65 -2.10
CA ASP A 35 -22.32 -38.26 -3.05
C ASP A 35 -22.28 -37.58 -4.44
N PHE A 36 -23.40 -36.98 -4.86
CA PHE A 36 -23.54 -36.29 -6.14
C PHE A 36 -22.56 -35.12 -6.31
N TRP A 37 -22.21 -34.42 -5.22
CA TRP A 37 -21.34 -33.25 -5.29
C TRP A 37 -19.89 -33.61 -5.65
N ILE A 38 -19.44 -34.84 -5.36
CA ILE A 38 -18.13 -35.33 -5.81
C ILE A 38 -18.10 -35.44 -7.33
N PHE A 39 -19.17 -35.98 -7.92
CA PHE A 39 -19.29 -36.09 -9.37
C PHE A 39 -19.27 -34.71 -10.04
N TRP A 40 -20.04 -33.74 -9.51
CA TRP A 40 -20.05 -32.38 -10.03
C TRP A 40 -18.69 -31.68 -9.86
N PHE A 41 -18.03 -31.87 -8.71
CA PHE A 41 -16.68 -31.36 -8.47
C PHE A 41 -15.66 -31.93 -9.47
N CYS A 42 -15.70 -33.23 -9.76
CA CYS A 42 -14.86 -33.85 -10.80
C CYS A 42 -15.10 -33.23 -12.19
N PHE A 43 -16.35 -32.84 -12.50
CA PHE A 43 -16.64 -32.09 -13.72
C PHE A 43 -15.96 -30.72 -13.72
N VAL A 44 -16.01 -29.97 -12.61
CA VAL A 44 -15.28 -28.69 -12.48
C VAL A 44 -13.78 -28.89 -12.72
N VAL A 45 -13.17 -29.89 -12.07
CA VAL A 45 -11.75 -30.24 -12.24
C VAL A 45 -11.42 -30.58 -13.70
N ALA A 46 -12.26 -31.38 -14.35
CA ALA A 46 -12.11 -31.71 -15.76
C ALA A 46 -12.18 -30.47 -16.67
N THR A 47 -13.09 -29.52 -16.39
CA THR A 47 -13.18 -28.27 -17.15
C THR A 47 -11.93 -27.39 -17.00
N ALA A 48 -11.32 -27.37 -15.81
CA ALA A 48 -10.07 -26.67 -15.56
C ALA A 48 -8.90 -27.30 -16.35
N HIS A 49 -8.78 -28.63 -16.33
CA HIS A 49 -7.76 -29.33 -17.12
C HIS A 49 -7.96 -29.18 -18.62
N PHE A 50 -9.20 -29.31 -19.10
CA PHE A 50 -9.53 -29.17 -20.50
C PHE A 50 -9.17 -27.77 -21.05
N SER A 51 -9.34 -26.73 -20.23
CA SER A 51 -8.97 -25.35 -20.55
C SER A 51 -7.47 -25.18 -20.80
N LEU A 52 -6.62 -25.96 -20.12
CA LEU A 52 -5.16 -25.92 -20.29
C LEU A 52 -4.68 -26.62 -21.56
N VAL A 53 -5.40 -27.65 -22.01
CA VAL A 53 -5.05 -28.49 -23.15
C VAL A 53 -5.61 -27.94 -24.47
N LYS A 54 -6.81 -27.36 -24.46
CA LYS A 54 -7.45 -26.85 -25.68
C LYS A 54 -6.77 -25.57 -26.17
N SER A 55 -6.70 -25.40 -27.49
CA SER A 55 -6.28 -24.13 -28.09
C SER A 55 -7.24 -23.01 -27.72
N VAL A 56 -6.65 -21.85 -27.40
CA VAL A 56 -7.37 -20.62 -27.03
C VAL A 56 -8.29 -20.24 -28.20
N HIS A 57 -9.59 -20.13 -27.98
CA HIS A 57 -10.49 -19.49 -28.95
C HIS A 57 -10.66 -18.03 -28.54
N GLY A 58 -10.93 -17.14 -29.51
CA GLY A 58 -11.16 -15.73 -29.24
C GLY A 58 -12.23 -15.55 -28.17
N ASP A 59 -11.92 -14.79 -27.12
CA ASP A 59 -12.85 -14.50 -26.05
C ASP A 59 -13.90 -13.49 -26.57
N PRO A 60 -15.20 -13.82 -26.55
CA PRO A 60 -16.25 -12.88 -26.97
C PRO A 60 -16.30 -11.62 -26.11
N ALA A 61 -15.69 -11.62 -24.91
CA ALA A 61 -15.59 -10.45 -24.04
C ALA A 61 -14.38 -9.54 -24.32
N SER A 62 -13.45 -9.93 -25.21
CA SER A 62 -12.27 -9.11 -25.54
C SER A 62 -12.58 -8.10 -26.65
N PRO A 63 -12.36 -6.79 -26.45
CA PRO A 63 -12.60 -5.77 -27.47
C PRO A 63 -11.56 -5.80 -28.61
N ILE A 64 -10.39 -6.41 -28.38
CA ILE A 64 -9.39 -6.62 -29.42
C ILE A 64 -9.60 -8.05 -29.96
N PRO A 65 -9.84 -8.24 -31.28
CA PRO A 65 -9.84 -9.55 -31.90
C PRO A 65 -8.41 -10.09 -31.92
N GLY A 66 -8.00 -10.68 -30.80
CA GLY A 66 -6.69 -11.25 -30.55
C GLY A 66 -6.84 -12.46 -29.64
N GLN A 67 -6.08 -13.51 -29.92
CA GLN A 67 -6.10 -14.74 -29.14
C GLN A 67 -5.38 -14.51 -27.80
N ASN A 68 -6.10 -14.05 -26.77
CA ASN A 68 -5.51 -13.84 -25.45
C ASN A 68 -5.24 -15.18 -24.75
N ARG A 69 -3.97 -15.58 -24.73
CA ARG A 69 -3.54 -16.90 -24.24
C ARG A 69 -3.75 -17.08 -22.74
N ILE A 70 -3.77 -15.99 -21.98
CA ILE A 70 -3.96 -15.97 -20.53
C ILE A 70 -5.40 -16.40 -20.15
N THR A 71 -6.39 -16.14 -21.02
CA THR A 71 -7.79 -16.53 -20.78
C THR A 71 -7.94 -18.05 -20.62
N ALA A 72 -7.15 -18.86 -21.34
CA ALA A 72 -7.21 -20.31 -21.22
C ALA A 72 -6.70 -20.83 -19.85
N ALA A 73 -5.79 -20.10 -19.19
CA ALA A 73 -5.27 -20.45 -17.88
C ALA A 73 -6.18 -19.98 -16.72
N SER A 74 -7.09 -19.03 -16.96
CA SER A 74 -7.94 -18.42 -15.93
C SER A 74 -8.73 -19.46 -15.09
N ARG A 75 -9.34 -20.46 -15.73
CA ARG A 75 -10.15 -21.48 -15.05
C ARG A 75 -9.35 -22.28 -14.03
N ALA A 76 -8.16 -22.71 -14.44
CA ALA A 76 -7.25 -23.44 -13.57
C ALA A 76 -6.65 -22.53 -12.49
N PHE A 77 -6.33 -21.27 -12.83
CA PHE A 77 -5.85 -20.27 -11.87
C PHE A 77 -6.85 -20.02 -10.73
N TYR A 78 -8.11 -19.72 -11.03
CA TYR A 78 -9.11 -19.47 -10.00
C TYR A 78 -9.46 -20.74 -9.19
N PHE A 79 -9.45 -21.91 -9.81
CA PHE A 79 -9.55 -23.20 -9.10
C PHE A 79 -8.47 -23.38 -8.06
N VAL A 80 -7.21 -23.17 -8.45
CA VAL A 80 -6.08 -23.27 -7.52
C VAL A 80 -6.17 -22.17 -6.45
N LEU A 81 -6.45 -20.92 -6.83
CA LEU A 81 -6.53 -19.79 -5.90
C LEU A 81 -7.59 -20.02 -4.81
N VAL A 82 -8.85 -20.25 -5.19
CA VAL A 82 -9.95 -20.43 -4.25
C VAL A 82 -9.80 -21.74 -3.47
N GLY A 83 -9.30 -22.80 -4.11
CA GLY A 83 -9.05 -24.08 -3.46
C GLY A 83 -7.96 -24.00 -2.39
N VAL A 84 -6.84 -23.33 -2.68
CA VAL A 84 -5.76 -23.11 -1.69
C VAL A 84 -6.24 -22.24 -0.54
N VAL A 85 -6.93 -21.13 -0.81
CA VAL A 85 -7.46 -20.25 0.25
C VAL A 85 -8.46 -21.01 1.14
N GLY A 86 -9.40 -21.75 0.54
CA GLY A 86 -10.35 -22.56 1.29
C GLY A 86 -9.68 -23.66 2.13
N PHE A 87 -8.65 -24.31 1.58
CA PHE A 87 -7.87 -25.31 2.31
C PHE A 87 -7.07 -24.71 3.47
N CYS A 88 -6.41 -23.56 3.26
CA CYS A 88 -5.70 -22.84 4.32
C CYS A 88 -6.65 -22.44 5.46
N ILE A 89 -7.87 -21.98 5.13
CA ILE A 89 -8.89 -21.70 6.15
C ILE A 89 -9.29 -22.97 6.90
N ASN A 90 -9.41 -24.11 6.22
CA ASN A 90 -9.70 -25.37 6.89
C ASN A 90 -8.61 -25.77 7.88
N VAL A 91 -7.33 -25.64 7.50
CA VAL A 91 -6.20 -25.89 8.41
C VAL A 91 -6.18 -24.88 9.56
N ALA A 92 -6.47 -23.60 9.29
CA ALA A 92 -6.55 -22.57 10.33
C ALA A 92 -7.69 -22.85 11.33
N LEU A 93 -8.83 -23.38 10.87
CA LEU A 93 -9.95 -23.82 11.71
C LEU A 93 -9.54 -24.97 12.64
N GLU A 94 -8.74 -25.93 12.15
CA GLU A 94 -8.23 -27.03 12.99
C GLU A 94 -7.25 -26.55 14.07
N GLN A 95 -6.55 -25.44 13.82
CA GLN A 95 -5.58 -24.85 14.75
C GLN A 95 -6.16 -23.71 15.60
N ILE A 96 -7.44 -23.38 15.44
CA ILE A 96 -8.02 -22.14 15.95
C ILE A 96 -7.99 -22.06 17.49
N ASP A 97 -8.17 -23.21 18.16
CA ASP A 97 -8.16 -23.34 19.62
C ASP A 97 -6.74 -23.27 20.22
N SER A 98 -5.70 -23.33 19.39
CA SER A 98 -4.30 -23.26 19.83
C SER A 98 -3.79 -21.83 20.01
N PHE A 99 -4.53 -20.84 19.49
CA PHE A 99 -4.16 -19.43 19.55
C PHE A 99 -5.05 -18.65 20.54
N PRO A 100 -4.49 -17.69 21.29
CA PRO A 100 -5.29 -16.84 22.16
C PRO A 100 -6.33 -16.05 21.33
N PRO A 101 -7.54 -15.82 21.84
CA PRO A 101 -8.58 -15.10 21.11
C PRO A 101 -8.14 -13.67 20.83
N LEU A 102 -7.98 -13.34 19.54
CA LEU A 102 -7.54 -12.02 19.11
C LEU A 102 -8.77 -11.10 19.01
N CYS A 103 -9.00 -10.32 20.05
CA CYS A 103 -10.09 -9.34 20.10
C CYS A 103 -9.62 -8.00 19.53
N ALA A 104 -10.09 -7.66 18.33
CA ALA A 104 -9.93 -6.31 17.76
C ALA A 104 -11.22 -5.52 17.94
N TYR A 105 -11.17 -4.38 18.64
CA TYR A 105 -12.34 -3.52 18.90
C TYR A 105 -13.55 -4.25 19.51
N GLY A 106 -13.31 -5.27 20.34
CA GLY A 106 -14.37 -6.08 20.97
C GLY A 106 -14.96 -7.17 20.07
N PHE A 107 -14.55 -7.27 18.81
CA PHE A 107 -14.87 -8.40 17.94
C PHE A 107 -13.80 -9.48 18.07
N ASN A 108 -14.22 -10.71 18.41
CA ASN A 108 -13.32 -11.85 18.40
C ASN A 108 -13.04 -12.24 16.94
N LEU A 109 -11.87 -11.84 16.43
CA LEU A 109 -11.43 -12.21 15.08
C LEU A 109 -11.22 -13.71 14.95
N ASN A 110 -11.01 -14.42 16.06
CA ASN A 110 -10.80 -15.86 16.11
C ASN A 110 -12.12 -16.65 16.26
N ASN A 111 -13.22 -16.15 15.67
CA ASN A 111 -14.52 -16.81 15.77
C ASN A 111 -14.61 -17.97 14.75
N PRO A 112 -14.67 -19.25 15.20
CA PRO A 112 -14.71 -20.41 14.29
C PRO A 112 -15.92 -20.42 13.37
N SER A 113 -17.05 -19.83 13.79
CA SER A 113 -18.25 -19.76 12.95
C SER A 113 -18.03 -18.91 11.70
N VAL A 114 -17.27 -17.81 11.80
CA VAL A 114 -16.98 -16.94 10.66
C VAL A 114 -16.07 -17.65 9.66
N PHE A 115 -15.01 -18.28 10.16
CA PHE A 115 -14.10 -19.05 9.30
C PHE A 115 -14.79 -20.23 8.62
N SER A 116 -15.67 -20.96 9.33
CA SER A 116 -16.46 -22.04 8.72
C SER A 116 -17.38 -21.49 7.62
N PHE A 117 -18.08 -20.38 7.89
CA PHE A 117 -18.96 -19.75 6.90
C PHE A 117 -18.19 -19.33 5.64
N VAL A 118 -17.02 -18.72 5.79
CA VAL A 118 -16.17 -18.32 4.66
C VAL A 118 -15.66 -19.55 3.90
N ARG A 119 -15.15 -20.57 4.59
CA ARG A 119 -14.69 -21.83 3.97
C ARG A 119 -15.79 -22.48 3.14
N ASP A 120 -16.97 -22.67 3.74
CA ASP A 120 -18.09 -23.35 3.11
C ASP A 120 -18.59 -22.54 1.91
N GLY A 121 -18.61 -21.20 2.02
CA GLY A 121 -18.87 -20.30 0.90
C GLY A 121 -17.87 -20.45 -0.25
N LEU A 122 -16.57 -20.57 0.03
CA LEU A 122 -15.54 -20.78 -1.00
C LEU A 122 -15.66 -22.16 -1.67
N PHE A 123 -15.97 -23.21 -0.93
CA PHE A 123 -16.18 -24.55 -1.50
C PHE A 123 -17.43 -24.60 -2.37
N ILE A 124 -18.51 -23.96 -1.94
CA ILE A 124 -19.71 -23.80 -2.78
C ILE A 124 -19.37 -22.98 -4.03
N LEU A 125 -18.60 -21.89 -3.90
CA LEU A 125 -18.18 -21.04 -5.02
C LEU A 125 -17.44 -21.85 -6.11
N ILE A 126 -16.57 -22.79 -5.73
CA ILE A 126 -15.86 -23.66 -6.69
C ILE A 126 -16.84 -24.47 -7.55
N LEU A 127 -17.94 -24.98 -6.97
CA LEU A 127 -18.95 -25.74 -7.72
C LEU A 127 -19.68 -24.89 -8.76
N PHE A 128 -19.75 -23.57 -8.56
CA PHE A 128 -20.35 -22.61 -9.48
C PHE A 128 -19.40 -22.12 -10.57
N PHE A 129 -18.12 -22.48 -10.56
CA PHE A 129 -17.14 -22.02 -11.54
C PHE A 129 -17.54 -22.25 -13.01
N PRO A 130 -18.10 -23.40 -13.42
CA PRO A 130 -18.56 -23.57 -14.80
C PRO A 130 -19.56 -22.50 -15.24
N LEU A 131 -20.44 -22.05 -14.32
CA LEU A 131 -21.44 -21.03 -14.57
C LEU A 131 -20.83 -19.62 -14.56
N LEU A 132 -19.95 -19.32 -13.59
CA LEU A 132 -19.27 -18.02 -13.51
C LEU A 132 -18.41 -17.73 -14.75
N PHE A 133 -17.70 -18.74 -15.25
CA PHE A 133 -16.94 -18.62 -16.49
C PHE A 133 -17.82 -18.58 -17.74
N ALA A 134 -19.00 -19.21 -17.73
CA ALA A 134 -19.94 -19.11 -18.84
C ALA A 134 -20.53 -17.70 -18.97
N TRP A 135 -20.76 -17.01 -17.84
CA TRP A 135 -21.24 -15.62 -17.82
C TRP A 135 -20.13 -14.57 -17.92
N GLY A 136 -18.85 -14.96 -17.93
CA GLY A 136 -17.75 -14.00 -17.99
C GLY A 136 -17.66 -13.07 -16.77
N LEU A 137 -18.12 -13.53 -15.60
CA LEU A 137 -18.15 -12.73 -14.36
C LEU A 137 -16.77 -12.53 -13.73
N LEU A 138 -15.82 -13.42 -14.02
CA LEU A 138 -14.47 -13.37 -13.47
C LEU A 138 -13.51 -12.67 -14.43
N PRO A 139 -12.68 -11.71 -13.97
CA PRO A 139 -11.69 -11.06 -14.81
C PRO A 139 -10.59 -12.04 -15.25
N GLN A 140 -9.76 -11.63 -16.23
CA GLN A 140 -8.58 -12.39 -16.60
C GLN A 140 -7.57 -12.47 -15.44
N ALA A 141 -6.78 -13.54 -15.38
CA ALA A 141 -5.86 -13.79 -14.26
C ALA A 141 -4.84 -12.66 -14.07
N ASP A 142 -4.24 -12.16 -15.15
CA ASP A 142 -3.28 -11.06 -15.09
C ASP A 142 -3.92 -9.78 -14.55
N THR A 143 -5.12 -9.45 -15.05
CA THR A 143 -5.89 -8.30 -14.58
C THR A 143 -6.23 -8.43 -13.09
N PHE A 144 -6.68 -9.61 -12.65
CA PHE A 144 -6.94 -9.87 -11.24
C PHE A 144 -5.69 -9.69 -10.38
N ILE A 145 -4.53 -10.21 -10.80
CA ILE A 145 -3.27 -10.08 -10.04
C ILE A 145 -2.82 -8.63 -9.97
N ILE A 146 -2.95 -7.86 -11.06
CA ILE A 146 -2.66 -6.42 -11.07
C ILE A 146 -3.55 -5.70 -10.05
N TYR A 147 -4.87 -5.86 -10.17
CA TYR A 147 -5.80 -5.21 -9.24
C TYR A 147 -5.57 -5.66 -7.80
N LEU A 148 -5.27 -6.93 -7.54
CA LEU A 148 -4.97 -7.41 -6.19
C LEU A 148 -3.72 -6.75 -5.62
N ALA A 149 -2.63 -6.71 -6.38
CA ALA A 149 -1.39 -6.07 -5.98
C ALA A 149 -1.57 -4.57 -5.75
N GLU A 150 -2.33 -3.90 -6.61
CA GLU A 150 -2.70 -2.49 -6.45
C GLU A 150 -3.55 -2.23 -5.22
N GLN A 151 -4.56 -3.06 -4.95
CA GLN A 151 -5.41 -2.89 -3.76
C GLN A 151 -4.59 -3.09 -2.48
N ILE A 152 -3.67 -4.04 -2.47
CA ILE A 152 -2.72 -4.22 -1.37
C ILE A 152 -1.84 -2.96 -1.23
N ASP A 153 -1.25 -2.46 -2.32
CA ASP A 153 -0.37 -1.29 -2.28
C ASP A 153 -1.11 -0.02 -1.86
N MET A 154 -2.33 0.21 -2.36
CA MET A 154 -3.15 1.38 -2.02
C MET A 154 -3.67 1.33 -0.58
N HIS A 155 -4.19 0.19 -0.12
CA HIS A 155 -4.80 0.11 1.21
C HIS A 155 -3.80 -0.06 2.34
N ILE A 156 -2.69 -0.79 2.12
CA ILE A 156 -1.68 -1.01 3.15
C ILE A 156 -0.65 0.12 3.13
N PHE A 157 -0.15 0.50 1.96
CA PHE A 157 0.99 1.43 1.84
C PHE A 157 0.60 2.82 1.31
N GLY A 158 -0.64 3.04 0.88
CA GLY A 158 -1.06 4.30 0.26
C GLY A 158 -0.46 4.55 -1.12
N GLY A 159 -0.10 3.48 -1.84
CA GLY A 159 0.48 3.52 -3.17
C GLY A 159 -0.45 4.08 -4.26
N THR A 160 0.04 4.10 -5.50
CA THR A 160 -0.72 4.59 -6.67
C THR A 160 -0.97 3.46 -7.66
N ALA A 161 -1.94 3.64 -8.55
CA ALA A 161 -2.26 2.64 -9.58
C ALA A 161 -1.06 2.31 -10.48
N ALA A 162 -1.00 1.06 -10.94
CA ALA A 162 0.03 0.53 -11.81
C ALA A 162 -0.57 0.20 -13.19
N THR A 163 0.22 0.36 -14.26
CA THR A 163 -0.30 0.12 -15.63
C THR A 163 0.04 -1.27 -16.17
N GLY A 164 0.63 -2.14 -15.36
CA GLY A 164 1.05 -3.48 -15.79
C GLY A 164 1.54 -4.37 -14.67
N LEU A 165 1.63 -5.68 -14.95
CA LEU A 165 1.96 -6.72 -13.98
C LEU A 165 3.32 -6.51 -13.31
N VAL A 166 4.36 -6.26 -14.10
CA VAL A 166 5.72 -6.05 -13.59
C VAL A 166 5.80 -4.76 -12.76
N CYS A 167 5.11 -3.70 -13.20
CA CYS A 167 5.04 -2.43 -12.46
C CYS A 167 4.32 -2.60 -11.12
N ALA A 168 3.23 -3.36 -11.07
CA ALA A 168 2.49 -3.63 -9.84
C ALA A 168 3.35 -4.39 -8.80
N PHE A 169 4.07 -5.43 -9.23
CA PHE A 169 5.00 -6.15 -8.35
C PHE A 169 6.21 -5.30 -7.93
N TYR A 170 6.72 -4.47 -8.83
CA TYR A 170 7.79 -3.53 -8.50
C TYR A 170 7.36 -2.50 -7.45
N ALA A 171 6.17 -1.90 -7.63
CA ALA A 171 5.60 -0.93 -6.71
C ALA A 171 5.40 -1.55 -5.32
N LEU A 172 4.74 -2.70 -5.27
CA LEU A 172 4.51 -3.45 -4.03
C LEU A 172 5.83 -3.84 -3.35
N GLY A 173 6.80 -4.37 -4.10
CA GLY A 173 8.11 -4.77 -3.58
C GLY A 173 8.90 -3.58 -3.01
N ARG A 174 8.82 -2.42 -3.65
CA ARG A 174 9.42 -1.17 -3.17
C ARG A 174 8.77 -0.71 -1.86
N SER A 175 7.43 -0.74 -1.76
CA SER A 175 6.70 -0.38 -0.53
C SER A 175 7.05 -1.32 0.62
N ILE A 176 7.06 -2.64 0.38
CA ILE A 176 7.47 -3.67 1.36
C ILE A 176 8.91 -3.44 1.83
N LEU A 177 9.84 -3.16 0.91
CA LEU A 177 11.24 -2.89 1.25
C LEU A 177 11.37 -1.64 2.12
N ALA A 178 10.66 -0.57 1.78
CA ALA A 178 10.68 0.67 2.55
C ALA A 178 10.14 0.47 3.98
N THR A 179 8.99 -0.21 4.11
CA THR A 179 8.42 -0.57 5.41
C THR A 179 9.34 -1.51 6.19
N ALA A 180 10.02 -2.47 5.55
CA ALA A 180 10.98 -3.34 6.24
C ALA A 180 12.19 -2.56 6.80
N VAL A 181 12.71 -1.57 6.05
CA VAL A 181 13.79 -0.70 6.52
C VAL A 181 13.33 0.17 7.69
N LEU A 182 12.14 0.77 7.58
CA LEU A 182 11.54 1.55 8.65
C LEU A 182 11.23 0.69 9.88
N TRP A 183 10.77 -0.54 9.70
CA TRP A 183 10.48 -1.47 10.77
C TRP A 183 11.72 -1.79 11.61
N CYS A 184 12.87 -2.01 10.97
CA CYS A 184 14.15 -2.18 11.66
C CYS A 184 14.54 -0.94 12.48
N LEU A 185 14.39 0.26 11.91
CA LEU A 185 14.67 1.52 12.61
C LEU A 185 13.70 1.77 13.77
N GLY A 186 12.41 1.48 13.55
CA GLY A 186 11.34 1.61 14.53
C GLY A 186 11.53 0.64 15.68
N PHE A 187 11.91 -0.61 15.41
CA PHE A 187 12.23 -1.58 16.45
C PHE A 187 13.38 -1.08 17.34
N ALA A 188 14.47 -0.58 16.73
CA ALA A 188 15.56 0.01 17.49
C ALA A 188 15.11 1.24 18.31
N ALA A 189 14.25 2.09 17.75
CA ALA A 189 13.71 3.26 18.45
C ALA A 189 12.88 2.89 19.68
N PHE A 190 11.90 2.00 19.53
CA PHE A 190 11.04 1.56 20.64
C PHE A 190 11.82 0.73 21.67
N TYR A 191 12.76 -0.10 21.24
CA TYR A 191 13.61 -0.85 22.16
C TYR A 191 14.34 0.08 23.14
N ASN A 192 14.96 1.16 22.64
CA ASN A 192 15.63 2.15 23.50
C ASN A 192 14.67 2.99 24.34
N LEU A 193 13.47 3.30 23.81
CA LEU A 193 12.45 4.07 24.53
C LEU A 193 11.90 3.32 25.75
N GLY A 194 11.90 1.99 25.70
CA GLY A 194 11.38 1.11 26.74
C GLY A 194 12.31 0.92 27.94
N GLU A 195 13.55 1.37 27.88
CA GLU A 195 14.52 1.24 28.98
C GLU A 195 14.53 2.48 29.88
N LYS A 196 14.52 2.26 31.20
CA LYS A 196 14.70 3.28 32.24
C LYS A 196 15.92 2.89 33.09
N ARG A 197 16.73 3.86 33.51
CA ARG A 197 17.80 3.62 34.48
C ARG A 197 17.28 3.78 35.90
N ASN A 198 17.53 2.78 36.74
CA ASN A 198 17.25 2.84 38.17
C ASN A 198 18.31 3.67 38.90
N SER A 199 18.04 4.13 40.12
CA SER A 199 18.98 4.88 40.97
C SER A 199 20.29 4.14 41.26
N ASN A 200 20.29 2.81 41.10
CA ASN A 200 21.47 1.95 41.25
C ASN A 200 22.30 1.83 39.96
N GLY A 201 21.86 2.41 38.84
CA GLY A 201 22.50 2.34 37.53
C GLY A 201 22.03 1.16 36.65
N ASP A 202 21.21 0.26 37.18
CA ASP A 202 20.65 -0.88 36.44
C ASP A 202 19.59 -0.42 35.43
N THR A 203 19.58 -1.02 34.22
CA THR A 203 18.55 -0.79 33.22
C THR A 203 17.34 -1.70 33.49
N VAL A 204 16.17 -1.10 33.65
CA VAL A 204 14.89 -1.77 33.89
C VAL A 204 13.91 -1.32 32.82
N ARG A 205 13.03 -2.21 32.34
CA ARG A 205 12.04 -1.86 31.31
C ARG A 205 10.76 -1.31 31.92
N TYR A 206 10.13 -0.36 31.22
CA TYR A 206 8.78 0.11 31.56
C TYR A 206 7.77 -1.02 31.47
N THR A 207 6.96 -1.17 32.51
CA THR A 207 5.83 -2.09 32.56
C THR A 207 4.50 -1.33 32.52
N CYS A 208 3.41 -2.00 32.16
CA CYS A 208 2.08 -1.38 32.16
C CYS A 208 1.69 -0.80 33.53
N ALA A 209 2.16 -1.41 34.63
CA ALA A 209 1.87 -0.96 35.99
C ALA A 209 2.55 0.38 36.34
N ASP A 210 3.69 0.68 35.71
CA ASP A 210 4.44 1.92 35.92
C ASP A 210 3.75 3.13 35.26
N LEU A 211 2.87 2.90 34.29
CA LEU A 211 2.11 3.94 33.60
C LEU A 211 0.82 4.34 34.34
N ASP A 212 0.25 3.43 35.13
CA ASP A 212 -1.03 3.64 35.82
C ASP A 212 -0.87 4.24 37.23
N THR A 213 0.33 4.22 37.81
CA THR A 213 0.56 4.53 39.23
C THR A 213 0.85 5.99 39.55
N ASP A 214 1.13 6.87 38.58
CA ASP A 214 1.24 8.31 38.81
C ASP A 214 0.52 9.16 37.74
N PRO A 215 -0.74 9.57 37.97
CA PRO A 215 -1.47 10.43 37.04
C PRO A 215 -0.90 11.86 36.95
N ASN A 216 0.05 12.25 37.81
CA ASN A 216 0.76 13.53 37.75
C ASN A 216 2.22 13.41 37.33
N ASP A 217 2.77 12.21 37.16
CA ASP A 217 4.10 12.01 36.56
C ASP A 217 4.17 10.97 35.42
N PRO A 218 3.44 11.17 34.30
CA PRO A 218 3.77 10.51 33.04
C PRO A 218 4.95 11.21 32.30
N ARG A 219 5.69 12.12 32.97
CA ARG A 219 6.56 13.13 32.33
C ARG A 219 8.00 13.17 32.84
N GLY A 220 8.37 12.38 33.84
CA GLY A 220 9.74 12.18 34.28
C GLY A 220 10.44 11.09 33.46
N GLN A 221 11.22 11.36 32.42
CA GLN A 221 11.74 12.61 31.90
C GLN A 221 11.67 12.52 30.39
N CYS A 222 11.36 13.64 29.71
CA CYS A 222 11.77 13.84 28.32
C CYS A 222 13.31 14.01 28.30
N GLU A 223 14.05 12.99 28.76
CA GLU A 223 15.49 12.96 28.62
C GLU A 223 15.79 12.84 27.13
N ILE A 224 16.58 13.78 26.65
CA ILE A 224 16.93 13.90 25.23
C ILE A 224 17.55 12.60 24.73
N THR A 225 18.32 11.92 25.59
CA THR A 225 19.07 10.69 25.30
C THR A 225 18.17 9.55 24.83
N ASP A 226 17.05 9.30 25.51
CA ASP A 226 16.16 8.17 25.22
C ASP A 226 15.31 8.41 23.96
N ARG A 227 15.23 9.67 23.51
CA ARG A 227 14.42 10.09 22.38
C ARG A 227 15.20 10.30 21.10
N VAL A 228 16.53 10.21 21.11
CA VAL A 228 17.34 10.37 19.90
C VAL A 228 16.97 9.30 18.87
N ALA A 229 16.85 8.04 19.28
CA ALA A 229 16.50 6.93 18.38
C ALA A 229 15.07 7.08 17.82
N LEU A 230 14.10 7.44 18.67
CA LEU A 230 12.72 7.73 18.24
C LEU A 230 12.66 8.91 17.26
N SER A 231 13.43 9.96 17.51
CA SER A 231 13.47 11.14 16.65
C SER A 231 14.11 10.86 15.30
N PHE A 232 15.18 10.05 15.29
CA PHE A 232 15.79 9.56 14.05
C PHE A 232 14.81 8.73 13.24
N PHE A 233 14.06 7.82 13.90
CA PHE A 233 13.01 7.04 13.25
C PHE A 233 11.91 7.94 12.66
N CYS A 234 11.42 8.93 13.40
CA CYS A 234 10.41 9.88 12.91
C CYS A 234 10.90 10.65 11.67
N GLY A 235 12.15 11.11 11.69
CA GLY A 235 12.76 11.77 10.53
C GLY A 235 12.86 10.83 9.33
N ALA A 236 13.30 9.59 9.56
CA ALA A 236 13.40 8.57 8.51
C ALA A 236 12.03 8.24 7.92
N LEU A 237 11.01 8.09 8.76
CA LEU A 237 9.62 7.81 8.37
C LEU A 237 9.09 8.90 7.44
N VAL A 238 9.23 10.19 7.80
CA VAL A 238 8.76 11.29 6.95
C VAL A 238 9.56 11.38 5.64
N ALA A 239 10.89 11.21 5.70
CA ALA A 239 11.74 11.28 4.51
C ALA A 239 11.49 10.13 3.53
N VAL A 240 11.35 8.90 4.03
CA VAL A 240 11.01 7.72 3.22
C VAL A 240 9.61 7.87 2.64
N SER A 241 8.63 8.36 3.41
CA SER A 241 7.28 8.64 2.91
C SER A 241 7.29 9.69 1.79
N TYR A 242 8.10 10.75 1.92
CA TYR A 242 8.29 11.75 0.86
C TYR A 242 8.86 11.11 -0.42
N CYS A 243 9.92 10.31 -0.29
CA CYS A 243 10.52 9.58 -1.42
C CYS A 243 9.52 8.63 -2.08
N LEU A 244 8.74 7.88 -1.29
CA LEU A 244 7.74 6.94 -1.80
C LEU A 244 6.62 7.65 -2.56
N SER A 245 6.17 8.81 -2.06
CA SER A 245 5.12 9.63 -2.69
C SER A 245 5.55 10.22 -4.04
N ARG A 246 6.84 10.53 -4.21
CA ARG A 246 7.38 11.11 -5.46
C ARG A 246 7.89 10.08 -6.46
N SER A 247 8.15 8.86 -6.01
CA SER A 247 8.67 7.76 -6.82
C SER A 247 7.58 7.14 -7.70
N THR A 248 7.95 6.84 -8.95
CA THR A 248 7.04 6.30 -9.95
C THR A 248 6.94 4.79 -9.87
N SER A 249 5.74 4.25 -10.09
CA SER A 249 5.48 2.80 -10.17
C SER A 249 6.09 2.14 -11.41
N ASN A 250 6.51 2.93 -12.41
CA ASN A 250 7.11 2.42 -13.64
C ASN A 250 8.60 2.10 -13.45
N HIS A 251 8.93 0.80 -13.45
CA HIS A 251 10.29 0.32 -13.24
C HIS A 251 11.25 0.65 -14.40
N GLU A 252 10.72 0.80 -15.63
CA GLU A 252 11.53 0.97 -16.85
C GLU A 252 12.44 2.19 -16.77
N TYR A 253 11.94 3.29 -16.19
CA TYR A 253 12.70 4.53 -16.08
C TYR A 253 13.88 4.42 -15.13
N ILE A 254 13.70 3.74 -14.00
CA ILE A 254 14.76 3.53 -13.01
C ILE A 254 15.79 2.55 -13.58
N TRP A 255 15.33 1.50 -14.26
CA TRP A 255 16.21 0.51 -14.88
C TRP A 255 17.03 1.10 -16.03
N ASP A 256 16.42 1.89 -16.91
CA ASP A 256 17.13 2.58 -18.00
C ASP A 256 18.17 3.56 -17.43
N MET A 257 17.80 4.34 -16.40
CA MET A 257 18.74 5.23 -15.72
C MET A 257 19.90 4.47 -15.08
N LEU A 258 19.63 3.39 -14.36
CA LEU A 258 20.65 2.57 -13.70
C LEU A 258 21.59 1.92 -14.73
N THR A 259 21.02 1.38 -15.81
CA THR A 259 21.78 0.80 -16.92
C THR A 259 22.68 1.83 -17.59
N ARG A 260 22.18 3.06 -17.81
CA ARG A 260 22.99 4.17 -18.36
C ARG A 260 24.12 4.60 -17.43
N LEU A 261 23.89 4.63 -16.11
CA LEU A 261 24.92 4.96 -15.11
C LEU A 261 25.99 3.87 -15.04
N LEU A 262 25.60 2.59 -15.06
CA LEU A 262 26.53 1.45 -15.06
C LEU A 262 27.34 1.37 -16.36
N ASN A 263 26.71 1.62 -17.51
CA ASN A 263 27.34 1.54 -18.82
C ASN A 263 28.00 2.85 -19.28
N LYS A 264 28.18 3.83 -18.38
CA LYS A 264 28.82 5.12 -18.68
C LYS A 264 30.18 4.96 -19.38
N LYS A 265 30.93 3.94 -18.97
CA LYS A 265 32.28 3.61 -19.51
C LYS A 265 32.27 3.06 -20.95
N MET A 266 31.17 2.44 -21.39
CA MET A 266 31.01 1.90 -22.75
C MET A 266 30.61 3.00 -23.74
N ARG A 267 29.83 3.99 -23.29
CA ARG A 267 29.28 5.05 -24.14
C ARG A 267 30.35 6.10 -24.51
N GLU A 268 31.25 6.42 -23.58
CA GLU A 268 32.44 7.25 -23.85
C GLU A 268 33.32 6.67 -24.99
N LYS A 269 33.30 5.34 -25.17
CA LYS A 269 34.04 4.63 -26.24
C LYS A 269 33.28 4.54 -27.57
N GLN A 270 31.95 4.74 -27.55
CA GLN A 270 31.07 4.62 -28.72
C GLN A 270 30.80 5.99 -29.37
N GLN A 271 30.95 7.06 -28.59
CA GLN A 271 30.82 8.47 -29.03
C GLN A 271 32.01 8.97 -29.87
N SER A 272 33.10 8.19 -29.97
CA SER A 272 34.26 8.48 -30.83
C SER A 272 34.11 7.99 -32.28
N SER A 273 32.94 7.44 -32.66
CA SER A 273 32.65 7.02 -34.03
C SER A 273 31.82 8.09 -34.77
N PRO A 274 32.16 8.46 -36.02
CA PRO A 274 31.66 9.69 -36.63
C PRO A 274 30.17 9.68 -37.05
N ASP A 275 29.53 8.51 -37.10
CA ASP A 275 28.17 8.35 -37.67
C ASP A 275 27.04 8.22 -36.63
N ASN A 276 27.32 8.39 -35.33
CA ASN A 276 26.30 8.27 -34.29
C ASN A 276 25.54 9.60 -34.09
N VAL A 277 24.46 9.80 -34.84
CA VAL A 277 23.43 10.78 -34.49
C VAL A 277 22.75 10.31 -33.20
N SER A 278 23.21 10.85 -32.06
CA SER A 278 22.65 10.53 -30.75
C SER A 278 21.30 11.24 -30.59
N ASP A 279 20.26 10.51 -30.20
CA ASP A 279 18.93 11.07 -29.95
C ASP A 279 19.00 12.17 -28.87
N PRO A 280 18.73 13.44 -29.21
CA PRO A 280 18.78 14.55 -28.25
C PRO A 280 17.66 14.43 -27.20
N LEU A 281 16.56 13.75 -27.51
CA LEU A 281 15.41 13.63 -26.61
C LEU A 281 15.71 12.71 -25.43
N GLY A 282 16.38 11.57 -25.68
CA GLY A 282 16.79 10.64 -24.64
C GLY A 282 17.77 11.24 -23.61
N GLU A 283 18.58 12.22 -24.01
CA GLU A 283 19.52 12.90 -23.12
C GLU A 283 18.83 13.98 -22.27
N ILE A 284 17.93 14.77 -22.88
CA ILE A 284 17.10 15.74 -22.15
C ILE A 284 16.22 15.02 -21.11
N TYR A 285 15.65 13.88 -21.48
CA TYR A 285 14.86 13.03 -20.59
C TYR A 285 15.68 12.56 -19.39
N PHE A 286 16.86 12.00 -19.62
CA PHE A 286 17.77 11.54 -18.57
C PHE A 286 18.18 12.67 -17.62
N GLN A 287 18.56 13.83 -18.17
CA GLN A 287 18.94 14.99 -17.36
C GLN A 287 17.76 15.50 -16.50
N THR A 288 16.54 15.46 -17.03
CA THR A 288 15.33 15.84 -16.29
C THR A 288 15.05 14.87 -15.14
N LEU A 289 15.12 13.56 -15.39
CA LEU A 289 14.95 12.54 -14.36
C LEU A 289 16.02 12.63 -13.28
N TRP A 290 17.29 12.77 -13.66
CA TRP A 290 18.41 12.87 -12.73
C TRP A 290 18.28 14.10 -11.82
N ARG A 291 17.95 15.26 -12.41
CA ARG A 291 17.71 16.48 -11.65
C ARG A 291 16.54 16.30 -10.69
N ARG A 292 15.44 15.70 -11.13
CA ARG A 292 14.28 15.41 -10.27
C ARG A 292 14.66 14.50 -9.10
N LEU A 293 15.35 13.39 -9.35
CA LEU A 293 15.79 12.46 -8.30
C LEU A 293 16.72 13.14 -7.29
N LEU A 294 17.67 13.95 -7.78
CA LEU A 294 18.56 14.72 -6.92
C LEU A 294 17.79 15.73 -6.07
N THR A 295 16.85 16.47 -6.67
CA THR A 295 16.00 17.42 -5.94
C THR A 295 15.15 16.70 -4.91
N ASP A 296 14.52 15.58 -5.25
CA ASP A 296 13.71 14.79 -4.33
C ASP A 296 14.56 14.23 -3.18
N LEU A 297 15.78 13.75 -3.45
CA LEU A 297 16.72 13.30 -2.42
C LEU A 297 17.16 14.45 -1.50
N LEU A 298 17.46 15.63 -2.06
CA LEU A 298 17.84 16.80 -1.27
C LEU A 298 16.70 17.26 -0.36
N VAL A 299 15.47 17.30 -0.88
CA VAL A 299 14.29 17.64 -0.08
C VAL A 299 14.05 16.58 0.99
N ALA A 300 14.15 15.28 0.65
CA ALA A 300 14.03 14.20 1.62
C ALA A 300 15.06 14.32 2.76
N MET A 301 16.32 14.56 2.44
CA MET A 301 17.39 14.77 3.43
C MET A 301 17.15 16.02 4.28
N PHE A 302 16.68 17.11 3.69
CA PHE A 302 16.30 18.30 4.44
C PHE A 302 15.14 18.01 5.40
N THR A 303 14.09 17.34 4.94
CA THR A 303 12.95 16.95 5.79
C THR A 303 13.36 15.98 6.89
N PHE A 304 14.26 15.03 6.59
CA PHE A 304 14.82 14.10 7.56
C PHE A 304 15.49 14.86 8.72
N VAL A 305 16.41 15.77 8.40
CA VAL A 305 17.14 16.57 9.40
C VAL A 305 16.19 17.49 10.16
N ALA A 306 15.29 18.19 9.46
CA ALA A 306 14.36 19.12 10.07
C ALA A 306 13.41 18.42 11.05
N VAL A 307 12.80 17.30 10.65
CA VAL A 307 11.89 16.52 11.51
C VAL A 307 12.64 15.90 12.67
N THR A 308 13.83 15.33 12.45
CA THR A 308 14.65 14.76 13.53
C THR A 308 15.02 15.84 14.55
N ALA A 309 15.55 16.98 14.08
CA ALA A 309 15.96 18.08 14.95
C ALA A 309 14.77 18.64 15.74
N LEU A 310 13.61 18.77 15.09
CA LEU A 310 12.39 19.25 15.71
C LEU A 310 11.86 18.25 16.74
N ASN A 311 11.89 16.94 16.45
CA ASN A 311 11.42 15.89 17.36
C ASN A 311 12.34 15.65 18.56
N VAL A 312 13.65 15.90 18.42
CA VAL A 312 14.60 15.89 19.55
C VAL A 312 14.30 16.99 20.56
N THR A 313 13.62 18.08 20.15
CA THR A 313 13.24 19.13 21.09
C THR A 313 12.19 18.65 22.09
N SER A 314 12.23 19.18 23.31
CA SER A 314 11.27 18.85 24.36
C SER A 314 9.86 19.45 24.14
N VAL A 315 9.62 20.12 23.00
CA VAL A 315 8.35 20.77 22.67
C VAL A 315 7.18 19.79 22.68
N PHE A 316 7.41 18.56 22.23
CA PHE A 316 6.38 17.52 22.17
C PHE A 316 6.06 16.85 23.51
N CYS A 317 6.94 17.01 24.50
CA CYS A 317 6.81 16.36 25.81
C CYS A 317 6.27 17.27 26.89
N ARG A 318 6.46 18.58 26.73
CA ARG A 318 6.34 19.53 27.83
C ARG A 318 4.90 19.66 28.32
N SER A 319 3.94 19.60 27.40
CA SER A 319 2.52 19.79 27.69
C SER A 319 1.66 19.26 26.55
N GLU A 320 0.46 18.79 26.87
CA GLU A 320 -0.54 18.36 25.88
C GLU A 320 -1.28 19.53 25.22
N ILE A 321 -1.26 20.72 25.85
CA ILE A 321 -1.90 21.94 25.35
C ILE A 321 -1.53 22.25 23.88
N PRO A 322 -0.25 22.31 23.45
CA PRO A 322 0.11 22.54 22.06
C PRO A 322 -0.40 21.44 21.12
N ALA A 323 -0.50 20.18 21.56
CA ALA A 323 -1.07 19.11 20.75
C ALA A 323 -2.55 19.39 20.47
N TYR A 324 -3.34 19.73 21.49
CA TYR A 324 -4.75 20.08 21.32
C TYR A 324 -4.94 21.32 20.43
N ILE A 325 -4.06 22.33 20.54
CA ILE A 325 -4.09 23.50 19.65
C ILE A 325 -3.87 23.07 18.20
N ILE A 326 -2.83 22.28 17.93
CA ILE A 326 -2.53 21.80 16.57
C ILE A 326 -3.66 20.92 16.03
N TYR A 327 -4.22 20.00 16.84
CA TYR A 327 -5.36 19.18 16.42
C TYR A 327 -6.59 20.02 16.09
N SER A 328 -6.89 21.04 16.90
CA SER A 328 -8.00 21.96 16.64
C SER A 328 -7.78 22.75 15.35
N LEU A 329 -6.55 23.23 15.10
CA LEU A 329 -6.19 23.96 13.90
C LEU A 329 -6.27 23.07 12.65
N THR A 330 -5.80 21.82 12.74
CA THR A 330 -5.92 20.82 11.67
C THR A 330 -7.38 20.53 11.35
N CYS A 331 -8.23 20.35 12.37
CA CYS A 331 -9.66 20.11 12.19
C CYS A 331 -10.35 21.30 11.50
N VAL A 332 -10.13 22.52 11.99
CA VAL A 332 -10.71 23.74 11.40
C VAL A 332 -10.22 23.93 9.97
N THR A 333 -8.92 23.78 9.72
CA THR A 333 -8.34 23.92 8.38
C THR A 333 -8.89 22.88 7.41
N GLY A 334 -9.04 21.62 7.86
CA GLY A 334 -9.62 20.54 7.07
C GLY A 334 -11.10 20.79 6.73
N VAL A 335 -11.91 21.25 7.69
CA VAL A 335 -13.31 21.64 7.43
C VAL A 335 -13.38 22.78 6.42
N VAL A 336 -12.51 23.79 6.54
CA VAL A 336 -12.46 24.90 5.59
C VAL A 336 -12.06 24.42 4.19
N ASN A 337 -10.95 23.68 4.06
CA ASN A 337 -10.37 23.29 2.78
C ASN A 337 -11.16 22.20 2.05
N HIS A 338 -11.72 21.23 2.77
CA HIS A 338 -12.34 20.03 2.17
C HIS A 338 -13.87 20.05 2.20
N TYR A 339 -14.49 20.85 3.07
CA TYR A 339 -15.95 20.96 3.14
C TYR A 339 -16.45 22.34 2.68
N ILE A 340 -16.05 23.42 3.35
CA ILE A 340 -16.61 24.76 3.11
C ILE A 340 -16.23 25.27 1.71
N ILE A 341 -14.93 25.37 1.39
CA ILE A 341 -14.48 25.95 0.12
C ILE A 341 -14.99 25.16 -1.09
N PRO A 342 -14.95 23.82 -1.13
CA PRO A 342 -15.53 23.05 -2.22
C PRO A 342 -17.04 23.26 -2.35
N HIS A 343 -17.79 23.36 -1.24
CA HIS A 343 -19.22 23.60 -1.29
C HIS A 343 -19.57 25.01 -1.78
N VAL A 344 -18.84 26.03 -1.36
CA VAL A 344 -19.00 27.43 -1.78
C VAL A 344 -18.76 27.62 -3.29
N ARG A 345 -17.95 26.75 -3.90
CA ARG A 345 -17.64 26.72 -5.35
C ARG A 345 -18.59 25.84 -6.16
N LYS A 346 -19.50 25.08 -5.54
CA LYS A 346 -20.53 24.31 -6.27
C LYS A 346 -21.58 25.26 -6.83
N GLU A 347 -22.22 24.84 -7.92
CA GLU A 347 -23.27 25.62 -8.60
C GLU A 347 -24.45 25.96 -7.70
N MET A 348 -24.81 25.05 -6.80
CA MET A 348 -25.89 25.23 -5.83
C MET A 348 -25.38 24.91 -4.42
N PRO A 349 -24.71 25.85 -3.74
CA PRO A 349 -24.11 25.61 -2.43
C PRO A 349 -25.21 25.31 -1.41
N TRP A 350 -25.11 24.14 -0.77
CA TRP A 350 -26.11 23.58 0.18
C TRP A 350 -27.56 23.56 -0.33
N LEU A 351 -27.77 23.72 -1.64
CA LEU A 351 -29.09 23.92 -2.26
C LEU A 351 -29.83 25.17 -1.73
N CYS A 352 -29.16 26.03 -0.97
CA CYS A 352 -29.74 27.25 -0.40
C CYS A 352 -29.51 28.47 -1.31
N CYS A 353 -28.53 28.41 -2.21
CA CYS A 353 -28.26 29.45 -3.20
C CYS A 353 -28.40 28.90 -4.61
N ALA A 354 -28.92 29.72 -5.52
CA ALA A 354 -29.12 29.38 -6.93
C ALA A 354 -27.85 29.51 -7.78
N GLU A 355 -26.82 30.18 -7.25
CA GLU A 355 -25.54 30.43 -7.92
C GLU A 355 -24.38 30.20 -6.95
N PRO A 356 -23.16 29.91 -7.46
CA PRO A 356 -21.98 29.74 -6.63
C PRO A 356 -21.65 31.05 -5.90
N ILE A 357 -21.34 30.93 -4.61
CA ILE A 357 -20.96 32.08 -3.77
C ILE A 357 -19.58 32.61 -4.19
N VAL A 358 -18.66 31.72 -4.55
CA VAL A 358 -17.36 32.07 -5.14
C VAL A 358 -17.38 31.71 -6.62
N LYS A 359 -17.63 32.72 -7.44
CA LYS A 359 -17.61 32.60 -8.90
C LYS A 359 -16.18 32.56 -9.42
N ALA A 360 -15.94 31.74 -10.44
CA ALA A 360 -14.73 31.81 -11.24
C ALA A 360 -14.70 33.13 -12.03
N SER A 361 -13.52 33.63 -12.40
CA SER A 361 -13.41 34.86 -13.21
C SER A 361 -14.09 34.73 -14.57
N GLU A 362 -14.23 33.50 -15.05
CA GLU A 362 -14.78 33.14 -16.35
C GLU A 362 -16.27 32.77 -16.28
N TRP A 363 -16.92 32.90 -15.11
CA TRP A 363 -18.28 32.41 -14.89
C TRP A 363 -19.32 32.99 -15.87
N ASP A 364 -19.18 34.27 -16.22
CA ASP A 364 -20.10 34.96 -17.14
C ASP A 364 -19.64 34.88 -18.61
N CYS A 365 -18.58 34.12 -18.92
CA CYS A 365 -18.08 33.95 -20.28
C CYS A 365 -18.69 32.70 -20.94
N TYR A 366 -19.36 32.88 -22.07
CA TYR A 366 -19.89 31.76 -22.87
C TYR A 366 -18.77 30.86 -23.43
N GLU A 367 -17.63 31.45 -23.83
CA GLU A 367 -16.46 30.72 -24.31
C GLU A 367 -15.18 31.42 -23.82
N VAL A 368 -14.25 30.64 -23.25
CA VAL A 368 -13.04 31.17 -22.59
C VAL A 368 -11.90 31.26 -23.62
N GLN A 369 -11.49 32.48 -23.97
CA GLN A 369 -10.43 32.72 -24.97
C GLN A 369 -9.02 32.83 -24.37
N GLU A 370 -8.91 33.11 -23.08
CA GLU A 370 -7.64 33.25 -22.36
C GLU A 370 -7.45 32.10 -21.35
N HIS A 371 -6.21 31.84 -20.93
CA HIS A 371 -5.97 30.86 -19.88
C HIS A 371 -6.62 31.30 -18.55
N PRO A 372 -7.23 30.38 -17.78
CA PRO A 372 -7.89 30.69 -16.51
C PRO A 372 -6.96 31.42 -15.54
N ARG A 373 -7.43 32.53 -14.97
CA ARG A 373 -6.62 33.34 -14.04
C ARG A 373 -6.81 32.81 -12.61
N VAL A 374 -5.71 32.52 -11.92
CA VAL A 374 -5.76 32.05 -10.52
C VAL A 374 -6.27 33.18 -9.62
N THR A 375 -7.48 33.00 -9.10
CA THR A 375 -8.14 33.96 -8.21
C THR A 375 -7.44 34.04 -6.84
N VAL A 376 -7.66 35.12 -6.09
CA VAL A 376 -7.07 35.29 -4.75
C VAL A 376 -7.48 34.13 -3.81
N ILE A 377 -8.71 33.64 -3.93
CA ILE A 377 -9.22 32.52 -3.15
C ILE A 377 -8.51 31.23 -3.52
N GLU A 378 -8.21 30.99 -4.79
CA GLU A 378 -7.45 29.82 -5.21
C GLU A 378 -6.00 29.87 -4.72
N ARG A 379 -5.37 31.06 -4.72
CA ARG A 379 -4.05 31.23 -4.10
C ARG A 379 -4.08 30.95 -2.61
N PHE A 380 -5.10 31.45 -1.91
CA PHE A 380 -5.29 31.17 -0.49
C PHE A 380 -5.54 29.68 -0.23
N LEU A 381 -6.39 29.02 -1.03
CA LEU A 381 -6.65 27.59 -0.93
C LEU A 381 -5.38 26.77 -1.19
N GLN A 382 -4.59 27.11 -2.20
CA GLN A 382 -3.32 26.45 -2.49
C GLN A 382 -2.33 26.59 -1.32
N LEU A 383 -2.22 27.80 -0.74
CA LEU A 383 -1.39 28.04 0.44
C LEU A 383 -1.90 27.27 1.67
N SER A 384 -3.21 27.31 1.91
CA SER A 384 -3.87 26.60 3.02
C SER A 384 -3.65 25.08 2.92
N LEU A 385 -3.85 24.50 1.73
CA LEU A 385 -3.58 23.08 1.47
C LEU A 385 -2.10 22.73 1.60
N TYR A 386 -1.20 23.64 1.23
CA TYR A 386 0.24 23.48 1.41
C TYR A 386 0.60 23.43 2.89
N VAL A 387 0.10 24.39 3.69
CA VAL A 387 0.30 24.42 5.14
C VAL A 387 -0.31 23.19 5.82
N GLU A 388 -1.52 22.80 5.42
CA GLU A 388 -2.19 21.62 5.95
C GLU A 388 -1.35 20.35 5.76
N LYS A 389 -0.92 20.06 4.53
CA LYS A 389 -0.21 18.83 4.20
C LYS A 389 1.25 18.80 4.67
N ASN A 390 1.95 19.92 4.65
CA ASN A 390 3.40 19.95 4.93
C ASN A 390 3.73 20.38 6.36
N ILE A 391 2.81 21.01 7.08
CA ILE A 391 3.05 21.53 8.43
C ILE A 391 2.07 20.91 9.44
N LEU A 392 0.77 21.08 9.23
CA LEU A 392 -0.24 20.66 10.23
C LEU A 392 -0.32 19.15 10.40
N TYR A 393 -0.36 18.38 9.30
CA TYR A 393 -0.42 16.92 9.39
C TYR A 393 0.84 16.30 10.01
N PRO A 394 2.08 16.63 9.58
CA PRO A 394 3.28 16.09 10.22
C PRO A 394 3.38 16.47 11.69
N LEU A 395 3.06 17.72 12.07
CA LEU A 395 3.07 18.13 13.48
C LEU A 395 2.03 17.36 14.29
N SER A 396 0.81 17.20 13.77
CA SER A 396 -0.24 16.42 14.45
C SER A 396 0.21 14.98 14.69
N PHE A 397 0.82 14.35 13.69
CA PHE A 397 1.39 13.02 13.80
C PHE A 397 2.51 12.94 14.85
N LEU A 398 3.47 13.87 14.81
CA LEU A 398 4.57 13.91 15.79
C LEU A 398 4.07 14.10 17.22
N PHE A 399 3.09 14.99 17.45
CA PHE A 399 2.46 15.13 18.77
C PHE A 399 1.77 13.84 19.22
N ALA A 400 0.99 13.21 18.34
CA ALA A 400 0.26 11.98 18.67
C ALA A 400 1.24 10.84 19.04
N LEU A 401 2.30 10.70 18.25
CA LEU A 401 3.32 9.70 18.46
C LEU A 401 4.09 9.93 19.77
N ASN A 402 4.60 11.14 20.01
CA ASN A 402 5.41 11.39 21.22
C ASN A 402 4.61 11.32 22.52
N LEU A 403 3.32 11.66 22.50
CA LEU A 403 2.45 11.55 23.67
C LEU A 403 2.05 10.09 23.95
N SER A 404 1.90 9.28 22.90
CA SER A 404 1.34 7.93 23.02
C SER A 404 2.35 6.79 22.90
N ALA A 405 3.58 7.07 22.48
CA ALA A 405 4.60 6.06 22.13
C ALA A 405 4.81 5.00 23.22
N LEU A 406 4.97 5.44 24.48
CA LEU A 406 5.21 4.55 25.62
C LEU A 406 3.97 3.71 25.96
N HIS A 407 2.77 4.30 25.83
CA HIS A 407 1.51 3.58 26.03
C HIS A 407 1.26 2.53 24.94
N TYR A 408 1.57 2.85 23.68
CA TYR A 408 1.49 1.87 22.59
C TYR A 408 2.49 0.74 22.79
N GLN A 409 3.74 1.08 23.13
CA GLN A 409 4.81 0.09 23.34
C GLN A 409 4.47 -0.92 24.43
N THR A 410 4.00 -0.44 25.59
CA THR A 410 3.64 -1.32 26.71
C THR A 410 2.45 -2.21 26.41
N ARG A 411 1.48 -1.73 25.61
CA ARG A 411 0.27 -2.47 25.25
C ARG A 411 0.47 -3.52 24.16
N PHE A 412 1.22 -3.20 23.11
CA PHE A 412 1.35 -4.04 21.91
C PHE A 412 2.74 -4.69 21.77
N GLY A 413 3.71 -4.28 22.58
CA GLY A 413 5.10 -4.71 22.50
C GLY A 413 5.89 -3.97 21.40
N GLU A 414 7.21 -4.02 21.51
CA GLU A 414 8.14 -3.31 20.63
C GLU A 414 7.96 -3.67 19.14
N LEU A 415 7.71 -4.95 18.86
CA LEU A 415 7.68 -5.50 17.50
C LEU A 415 6.40 -5.13 16.72
N LEU A 416 5.25 -5.14 17.40
CA LEU A 416 3.96 -4.87 16.77
C LEU A 416 3.74 -3.36 16.61
N VAL A 417 4.21 -2.55 17.57
CA VAL A 417 4.18 -1.09 17.46
C VAL A 417 5.07 -0.60 16.33
N SER A 418 6.32 -1.08 16.25
CA SER A 418 7.23 -0.67 15.18
C SER A 418 6.67 -1.04 13.81
N LEU A 419 6.03 -2.21 13.66
CA LEU A 419 5.42 -2.64 12.40
C LEU A 419 4.21 -1.79 12.04
N SER A 420 3.37 -1.44 13.02
CA SER A 420 2.16 -0.65 12.77
C SER A 420 2.42 0.80 12.36
N LEU A 421 3.59 1.35 12.77
CA LEU A 421 3.99 2.72 12.48
C LEU A 421 4.86 2.86 11.21
N SER A 422 5.45 1.76 10.74
CA SER A 422 6.30 1.71 9.55
C SER A 422 5.48 1.42 8.30
#